data_AF-I3XZC6-F1
#
_entry.id   AF-I3XZC6-F1
#
_cell.length_a   1.000
_cell.length_b   1.000
_cell.length_c   1.000
_cell.angle_alpha   90.00
_cell.angle_beta   90.00
_cell.angle_gamma   90.00
#
_symmetry.space_group_name_H-M   'P 1'
#
loop_
_entity.id
_entity.type
_entity.pdbx_description
1 polymer ?
#
loop_
_entity_poly.entity_id
_entity_poly.type
_entity_poly.pdbx_seq_one_letter_code
_entity_poly.pdbx_strand_id
1 'polypeptide(L)'
;MEFLPQILLLSSLLLFGYFWFKPRTKPKPNPQKQEEIRQMYRQRLHAELERIQNPDERQAKKIVLLKEFAKELEFNLFFDKSDVQALMKELAGY
;
A
#
# COMPACT_ATOMS: atom_id res chain seq x y z
N MET A 1 -29.76 3.97 -46.18
CA MET A 1 -28.38 3.61 -45.82
C MET A 1 -27.51 4.83 -45.44
N GLU A 2 -28.03 6.07 -45.49
CA GLU A 2 -27.26 7.31 -45.27
C GLU A 2 -26.88 7.57 -43.79
N PHE A 3 -27.63 7.00 -42.83
CA PHE A 3 -27.46 7.28 -41.38
C PHE A 3 -26.54 6.29 -40.64
N LEU A 4 -26.20 5.15 -41.27
CA LEU A 4 -25.30 4.14 -40.73
C LEU A 4 -23.92 4.69 -40.29
N PRO A 5 -23.22 5.52 -41.09
CA PRO A 5 -21.90 6.04 -40.69
C PRO A 5 -21.99 7.01 -39.49
N GLN A 6 -23.08 7.77 -39.37
CA GLN A 6 -23.30 8.71 -38.26
C GLN A 6 -23.55 7.98 -36.95
N ILE A 7 -24.33 6.89 -36.98
CA ILE A 7 -24.61 6.04 -35.82
C ILE A 7 -23.32 5.35 -35.33
N LEU A 8 -22.49 4.86 -36.25
CA LEU A 8 -21.19 4.26 -35.92
C LEU A 8 -20.26 5.26 -35.25
N LEU A 9 -20.17 6.49 -35.79
CA LEU A 9 -19.37 7.57 -35.21
C LEU A 9 -19.83 7.94 -33.79
N LEU A 10 -21.14 8.10 -33.58
CA LEU A 10 -21.70 8.41 -32.26
C LEU A 10 -21.39 7.29 -31.25
N SER A 11 -21.56 6.02 -31.66
CA SER A 11 -21.28 4.87 -30.79
C SER A 11 -19.80 4.79 -30.41
N SER A 12 -18.89 5.09 -31.34
CA SER A 12 -17.45 5.09 -31.11
C SER A 12 -17.04 6.19 -30.14
N LEU A 13 -17.63 7.39 -30.28
CA LEU A 13 -17.39 8.52 -29.37
C LEU A 13 -17.86 8.20 -27.94
N LEU A 14 -19.02 7.57 -27.80
CA LEU A 14 -19.55 7.15 -26.50
C LEU A 14 -18.67 6.09 -25.83
N LEU A 15 -18.19 5.09 -26.58
CA LEU A 15 -17.28 4.07 -26.08
C LEU A 15 -15.94 4.68 -25.64
N PHE A 16 -15.41 5.62 -26.42
CA PHE A 16 -14.15 6.30 -26.10
C PHE A 16 -14.27 7.18 -24.85
N GLY A 17 -15.36 7.94 -24.73
CA GLY A 17 -15.67 8.73 -23.54
C GLY A 17 -15.83 7.85 -22.30
N TYR A 18 -16.57 6.74 -22.40
CA TYR A 18 -16.72 5.79 -21.31
C TYR A 18 -15.38 5.20 -20.84
N PHE A 19 -14.49 4.85 -21.78
CA PHE A 19 -13.17 4.31 -21.44
C PHE A 19 -12.25 5.36 -20.81
N TRP A 20 -12.38 6.63 -21.20
CA TRP A 20 -11.61 7.75 -20.63
C TRP A 20 -12.06 8.12 -19.22
N PHE A 21 -13.35 8.00 -18.94
CA PHE A 21 -13.94 8.27 -17.62
C PHE A 21 -13.86 7.09 -16.66
N LYS A 22 -13.46 5.88 -17.11
CA LYS A 22 -13.29 4.75 -16.20
C LYS A 22 -12.15 5.10 -15.23
N PRO A 23 -12.44 5.31 -13.93
CA PRO A 23 -11.40 5.58 -12.97
C PRO A 23 -10.47 4.36 -12.97
N ARG A 24 -9.16 4.59 -13.09
CA ARG A 24 -8.14 3.59 -12.80
C ARG A 24 -8.19 3.30 -11.31
N THR A 25 -9.22 2.59 -10.87
CA THR A 25 -9.29 2.04 -9.52
C THR A 25 -8.14 1.06 -9.42
N LYS A 26 -7.12 1.43 -8.65
CA LYS A 26 -6.07 0.50 -8.28
C LYS A 26 -6.75 -0.76 -7.74
N PRO A 27 -6.43 -1.96 -8.24
CA PRO A 27 -7.01 -3.18 -7.70
C PRO A 27 -6.80 -3.16 -6.18
N LYS A 28 -7.88 -3.37 -5.42
CA LYS A 28 -7.80 -3.43 -3.95
C LYS A 28 -6.67 -4.38 -3.57
N PRO A 29 -5.74 -3.99 -2.68
CA PRO A 29 -4.67 -4.87 -2.26
C PRO A 29 -5.26 -6.14 -1.67
N ASN A 30 -4.65 -7.29 -1.99
CA ASN A 30 -5.10 -8.58 -1.47
C ASN A 30 -4.85 -8.60 0.06
N PRO A 31 -5.89 -8.66 0.90
CA PRO A 31 -5.76 -8.56 2.36
C PRO A 31 -4.87 -9.66 2.95
N GLN A 32 -4.79 -10.83 2.31
CA GLN A 32 -3.88 -11.90 2.74
C GLN A 32 -2.41 -11.48 2.64
N LYS A 33 -2.03 -10.86 1.51
CA LYS A 33 -0.65 -10.39 1.31
C LYS A 33 -0.27 -9.26 2.26
N GLN A 34 -1.22 -8.37 2.56
CA GLN A 34 -1.00 -7.32 3.55
C GLN A 34 -0.71 -7.91 4.93
N GLU A 35 -1.48 -8.91 5.36
CA GLU A 35 -1.27 -9.54 6.67
C GLU A 35 0.05 -10.30 6.74
N GLU A 36 0.43 -11.05 5.70
CA GLU A 36 1.75 -11.68 5.62
C GLU A 36 2.89 -10.67 5.79
N ILE A 37 2.78 -9.52 5.11
CA ILE A 37 3.77 -8.44 5.22
C ILE A 37 3.78 -7.85 6.63
N ARG A 38 2.62 -7.64 7.26
CA ARG A 38 2.53 -7.16 8.65
C ARG A 38 3.24 -8.10 9.63
N GLN A 39 2.97 -9.40 9.52
CA GLN A 39 3.60 -10.42 10.37
C GLN A 39 5.12 -10.44 10.18
N MET A 40 5.60 -10.35 8.94
CA MET A 40 7.02 -10.28 8.63
C MET A 40 7.71 -9.09 9.33
N TYR A 41 7.12 -7.88 9.26
CA TYR A 41 7.69 -6.71 9.92
C TYR A 41 7.64 -6.79 11.46
N ARG A 42 6.60 -7.40 12.04
CA ARG A 42 6.54 -7.67 13.49
C ARG A 42 7.67 -8.58 13.93
N GLN A 43 7.88 -9.69 13.21
CA GLN A 43 8.95 -10.64 13.51
C GLN A 43 10.33 -9.99 13.37
N ARG A 44 10.53 -9.20 12.30
CA ARG A 44 11.78 -8.47 12.09
C ARG A 44 12.05 -7.45 13.20
N LEU A 45 11.03 -6.71 13.64
CA LEU A 45 11.14 -5.79 14.76
C LEU A 45 11.52 -6.52 16.05
N HIS A 46 10.83 -7.62 16.37
CA HIS A 46 11.11 -8.40 17.57
C HIS A 46 12.53 -8.97 17.56
N ALA A 47 12.95 -9.59 16.45
CA ALA A 47 14.27 -10.21 16.33
C ALA A 47 15.42 -9.19 16.45
N GLU A 48 15.24 -7.97 15.97
CA GLU A 48 16.23 -6.90 16.10
C GLU A 48 16.27 -6.30 17.52
N LEU A 49 15.11 -6.17 18.18
CA LEU A 49 15.02 -5.60 19.53
C LEU A 49 15.36 -6.59 20.65
N GLU A 50 15.11 -7.89 20.45
CA GLU A 50 15.43 -8.96 21.40
C GLU A 50 16.93 -9.05 21.68
N ARG A 51 17.75 -8.68 20.71
CA ARG A 51 19.22 -8.67 20.83
C ARG A 51 19.76 -7.53 21.69
N ILE A 52 18.94 -6.53 22.02
CA ILE A 52 19.36 -5.32 22.72
C ILE A 52 18.86 -5.36 24.16
N GLN A 53 19.78 -5.50 25.12
CA GLN A 53 19.45 -5.52 26.56
C GLN A 53 19.24 -4.12 27.13
N ASN A 54 19.92 -3.10 26.58
CA ASN A 54 19.83 -1.73 27.06
C ASN A 54 18.51 -1.07 26.59
N PRO A 55 17.64 -0.60 27.51
CA PRO A 55 16.34 -0.02 27.15
C PRO A 55 16.44 1.25 26.29
N ASP A 56 17.43 2.12 26.53
CA ASP A 56 17.59 3.36 25.77
C ASP A 56 18.04 3.09 24.33
N GLU A 57 18.99 2.18 24.17
CA GLU A 57 19.45 1.72 22.84
C GLU A 57 18.34 0.97 22.11
N ARG A 58 17.53 0.18 22.82
CA ARG A 58 16.38 -0.54 22.27
C ARG A 58 15.37 0.46 21.71
N GLN A 59 15.06 1.53 22.44
CA GLN A 59 14.13 2.56 22.00
C GLN A 59 14.68 3.37 20.81
N ALA A 60 15.96 3.72 20.83
CA ALA A 60 16.61 4.40 19.72
C ALA A 60 16.60 3.55 18.44
N LYS A 61 16.97 2.26 18.55
CA LYS A 61 16.96 1.30 17.44
C LYS A 61 15.55 1.08 16.90
N LYS A 62 14.55 0.97 17.79
CA LYS A 62 13.13 0.85 17.42
C LYS A 62 12.70 2.02 16.53
N ILE A 63 13.01 3.26 16.91
CA ILE A 63 12.66 4.45 16.11
C ILE A 63 13.32 4.42 14.74
N VAL A 64 14.59 3.99 14.65
CA VAL A 64 15.30 3.86 13.37
C VAL A 64 14.64 2.81 12.48
N LEU A 65 14.37 1.62 13.02
CA LEU A 65 13.72 0.52 12.28
C LEU A 65 12.32 0.92 11.79
N LEU A 66 11.52 1.57 12.63
CA LEU A 66 10.19 2.05 12.22
C LEU A 66 10.28 3.06 11.06
N LYS A 67 11.27 3.95 11.07
CA LYS A 67 11.48 4.89 9.95
C LYS A 67 11.90 4.17 8.66
N GLU A 68 12.72 3.14 8.76
CA GLU A 68 13.11 2.30 7.61
C GLU A 68 11.92 1.53 7.07
N PHE A 69 11.15 0.86 7.93
CA PHE A 69 9.96 0.11 7.55
C PHE A 69 8.90 1.01 6.91
N ALA A 70 8.69 2.21 7.43
CA ALA A 70 7.79 3.19 6.83
C ALA A 70 8.20 3.52 5.39
N LYS A 71 9.50 3.78 5.15
CA LYS A 71 10.01 4.03 3.79
C LYS A 71 9.86 2.81 2.88
N GLU A 72 10.22 1.62 3.36
CA GLU A 72 10.09 0.38 2.58
C GLU A 72 8.62 0.09 2.20
N LEU A 73 7.70 0.32 3.13
CA LEU A 73 6.26 0.12 2.92
C LEU A 73 5.62 1.20 2.04
N GLU A 74 6.12 2.43 2.04
CA GLU A 74 5.65 3.49 1.14
C GLU A 74 5.88 3.17 -0.34
N PHE A 75 6.91 2.36 -0.66
CA PHE A 75 7.16 1.88 -2.02
C PHE A 75 6.46 0.55 -2.34
N ASN A 76 5.74 -0.03 -1.38
CA ASN A 76 5.07 -1.30 -1.56
C ASN A 76 3.72 -1.12 -2.28
N LEU A 77 3.48 -1.91 -3.32
CA LEU A 77 2.23 -1.90 -4.10
C LEU A 77 0.98 -2.28 -3.28
N PHE A 78 1.15 -2.95 -2.14
CA PHE A 78 0.08 -3.44 -1.29
C PHE A 78 -0.28 -2.50 -0.14
N PHE A 79 0.46 -1.41 0.09
CA PHE A 79 0.19 -0.51 1.21
C PHE A 79 -0.08 0.90 0.72
N ASP A 80 -1.23 1.44 1.10
CA ASP A 80 -1.48 2.87 0.97
C ASP A 80 -0.87 3.63 2.14
N LYS A 81 -0.67 4.95 1.97
CA LYS A 81 -0.08 5.81 3.03
C LYS A 81 -0.82 5.69 4.38
N SER A 82 -2.14 5.51 4.35
CA SER A 82 -2.96 5.27 5.55
C SER A 82 -2.62 3.93 6.22
N ASP A 83 -2.40 2.88 5.43
CA ASP A 83 -2.06 1.56 5.93
C ASP A 83 -0.66 1.55 6.54
N VAL A 84 0.30 2.24 5.91
CA VAL A 84 1.65 2.42 6.45
C VAL A 84 1.58 3.14 7.80
N GLN A 85 0.85 4.25 7.90
CA GLN A 85 0.69 4.97 9.16
C GLN A 85 0.03 4.13 10.25
N ALA A 86 -1.00 3.34 9.91
CA ALA A 86 -1.66 2.44 10.85
C ALA A 86 -0.71 1.36 11.35
N LEU A 87 0.07 0.74 10.46
CA LEU A 87 1.05 -0.28 10.81
C LEU A 87 2.19 0.29 11.66
N MET A 88 2.70 1.49 11.35
CA MET A 88 3.73 2.13 12.16
C MET A 88 3.24 2.47 13.56
N LYS A 89 1.99 2.92 13.71
CA LYS A 89 1.38 3.14 15.04
C LYS A 89 1.26 1.84 15.82
N GLU A 90 0.85 0.76 15.16
CA GLU A 90 0.74 -0.56 15.79
C GLU A 90 2.10 -1.07 16.28
N LEU A 91 3.13 -0.98 15.43
CA LEU A 91 4.50 -1.37 15.78
C LEU A 91 5.14 -0.44 16.82
N ALA A 92 4.74 0.83 16.87
CA ALA A 92 5.19 1.76 17.90
C ALA A 92 4.56 1.47 19.26
N GLY A 93 3.33 0.93 19.30
CA GLY A 93 2.63 0.56 20.52
C GLY A 93 3.05 -0.77 21.15
N TYR A 94 3.80 -1.59 20.40
CA TYR A 94 4.44 -2.83 20.88
C TYR A 94 5.64 -2.55 21.77
#